data_AF-F6EG54-F1
#
_entry.id   AF-F6EG54-F1
#
_cell.length_a   1.000
_cell.length_b   1.000
_cell.length_c   1.000
_cell.angle_alpha   90.00
_cell.angle_beta   90.00
_cell.angle_gamma   90.00
#
_symmetry.space_group_name_H-M   'P 1'
#
loop_
_entity.id
_entity.type
_entity.pdbx_description
1 polymer ?
#
loop_
_entity_poly.entity_id
_entity_poly.type
_entity_poly.pdbx_seq_one_letter_code
_entity_poly.pdbx_strand_id
1 'polypeptide(L)' 'MPREQVEATILAGARTVREIGDRCGAGKGAGCGCCRKRLAKLLLEHRLKSTSVENLPNTA' A
#
# COMPACT_ATOMS: atom_id res chain seq x y z
N MET A 1 -5.64 -10.36 -4.49
CA MET A 1 -4.83 -9.54 -3.56
C MET A 1 -5.71 -9.08 -2.40
N PRO A 2 -5.48 -9.66 -1.20
CA PRO A 2 -6.10 -9.20 0.03
C PRO A 2 -5.53 -7.83 0.43
N ARG A 3 -6.32 -7.07 1.19
CA ARG A 3 -5.96 -5.71 1.63
C ARG A 3 -4.74 -5.74 2.58
N GLU A 4 -4.71 -6.73 3.45
CA GLU A 4 -3.70 -6.88 4.51
C GLU A 4 -2.30 -7.02 3.92
N GLN A 5 -2.17 -7.77 2.81
CA GLN A 5 -0.90 -7.95 2.11
C GLN A 5 -0.40 -6.66 1.45
N VAL A 6 -1.31 -5.80 0.98
CA VAL A 6 -0.99 -4.47 0.45
C VAL A 6 -0.50 -3.56 1.58
N GLU A 7 -1.18 -3.58 2.72
CA GLU A 7 -0.80 -2.80 3.91
C GLU A 7 0.57 -3.24 4.45
N ALA A 8 0.82 -4.54 4.58
CA ALA A 8 2.12 -5.09 4.95
C ALA A 8 3.23 -4.65 3.98
N THR A 9 2.92 -4.56 2.68
CA THR A 9 3.88 -4.12 1.66
C THR A 9 4.20 -2.63 1.77
N ILE A 10 3.19 -1.81 2.08
CA ILE A 10 3.36 -0.37 2.35
C ILE A 10 4.20 -0.16 3.61
N LEU A 11 3.93 -0.90 4.69
CA LEU A 11 4.70 -0.86 5.93
C LEU A 11 6.14 -1.33 5.75
N ALA A 12 6.37 -2.31 4.86
CA ALA A 12 7.71 -2.74 4.45
C ALA A 12 8.42 -1.75 3.50
N GLY A 13 7.91 -0.52 3.38
CA GLY A 13 8.58 0.59 2.69
C GLY A 13 8.17 0.81 1.24
N ALA A 14 7.20 0.08 0.69
CA ALA A 14 6.76 0.31 -0.68
C ALA A 14 6.05 1.66 -0.81
N ARG A 15 6.56 2.54 -1.68
CA ARG A 15 6.05 3.91 -1.84
C ARG A 15 5.19 4.08 -3.10
N THR A 16 5.19 3.11 -4.00
CA THR A 16 4.49 3.16 -5.29
C THR A 16 3.63 1.94 -5.55
N VAL A 17 2.56 2.12 -6.34
CA VAL A 17 1.69 1.03 -6.82
C VAL A 17 2.49 -0.03 -7.59
N ARG A 18 3.56 0.39 -8.27
CA ARG A 18 4.44 -0.52 -9.03
C ARG A 18 5.26 -1.40 -8.09
N GLU A 19 5.87 -0.85 -7.04
CA GLU A 19 6.59 -1.66 -6.03
C GLU A 19 5.66 -2.64 -5.31
N ILE A 20 4.45 -2.19 -4.95
CA ILE A 20 3.47 -3.09 -4.34
C ILE A 20 3.08 -4.19 -5.34
N GLY A 21 2.87 -3.82 -6.60
CA GLY A 21 2.55 -4.79 -7.65
C GLY A 21 3.68 -5.78 -7.88
N ASP A 22 4.93 -5.33 -7.85
CA ASP A 22 6.12 -6.18 -8.03
C ASP A 22 6.26 -7.19 -6.89
N ARG A 23 6.16 -6.73 -5.63
CA ARG A 23 6.22 -7.59 -4.43
C ARG A 23 5.04 -8.55 -4.32
N CYS A 24 3.84 -8.13 -4.72
CA CYS A 24 2.67 -8.99 -4.72
C CYS A 24 2.55 -9.86 -5.98
N GLY A 25 3.37 -9.64 -7.03
CA GLY A 25 3.20 -10.28 -8.33
C GLY A 25 1.99 -9.78 -9.14
N ALA A 26 1.37 -8.66 -8.75
CA ALA A 26 0.30 -8.04 -9.52
C ALA A 26 0.85 -7.39 -10.79
N GLY A 27 0.49 -7.97 -11.95
CA GLY A 27 0.95 -7.50 -13.26
C GLY A 27 2.01 -8.39 -13.91
N LYS A 28 2.39 -9.53 -13.30
CA LYS A 28 3.10 -10.60 -14.02
C LYS A 28 2.09 -11.30 -14.96
N GLY A 29 2.04 -10.89 -16.23
CA GLY A 29 1.16 -11.43 -17.28
C GLY A 29 0.18 -10.41 -17.86
N ALA A 30 -0.77 -10.87 -18.69
CA ALA A 30 -1.88 -10.06 -19.24
C ALA A 30 -2.92 -9.73 -18.15
N GLY A 31 -2.50 -9.05 -17.08
CA GLY A 31 -3.39 -8.63 -16.01
C GLY A 31 -4.31 -7.50 -16.49
N CYS A 32 -5.59 -7.56 -16.13
CA CYS A 32 -6.61 -6.57 -16.46
C CYS A 32 -6.35 -5.15 -15.90
N GLY A 33 -5.31 -4.96 -15.07
CA GLY A 33 -4.94 -3.66 -14.50
C GLY A 33 -5.91 -3.10 -13.44
N CYS A 34 -7.04 -3.78 -13.16
CA CYS A 34 -8.07 -3.34 -12.22
C CYS A 34 -7.53 -3.15 -10.78
N CYS A 35 -6.51 -3.92 -10.40
CA CYS A 35 -5.86 -3.79 -9.10
C CYS A 35 -5.12 -2.46 -8.92
N ARG A 36 -4.65 -1.81 -9.99
CA ARG A 36 -3.87 -0.54 -9.87
C ARG A 36 -4.69 0.58 -9.24
N LYS A 37 -5.96 0.74 -9.65
CA LYS A 37 -6.86 1.76 -9.09
C LYS A 37 -7.10 1.52 -7.59
N ARG A 38 -7.32 0.26 -7.22
CA ARG A 38 -7.51 -0.14 -5.82
C ARG A 38 -6.26 0.08 -4.97
N LEU A 39 -5.08 -0.27 -5.49
CA LEU A 39 -3.79 -0.05 -4.83
C LEU A 39 -3.50 1.45 -4.62
N ALA A 40 -3.77 2.27 -5.63
CA ALA A 40 -3.60 3.72 -5.51
C ALA A 40 -4.48 4.31 -4.39
N LYS A 41 -5.75 3.86 -4.31
CA LYS A 41 -6.66 4.27 -3.22
C LYS A 41 -6.12 3.88 -1.85
N LEU A 42 -5.73 2.61 -1.67
CA LEU A 42 -5.19 2.11 -0.41
C LEU A 42 -3.91 2.84 0.02
N LEU A 43 -3.00 3.11 -0.93
CA LEU A 43 -1.77 3.86 -0.65
C LEU A 43 -2.06 5.30 -0.23
N LEU A 44 -3.04 5.96 -0.85
CA LEU A 44 -3.48 7.29 -0.48
C LEU A 44 -4.14 7.30 0.90
N GLU A 45 -5.05 6.36 1.17
CA GLU A 45 -5.68 6.19 2.49
C GLU A 45 -4.63 5.96 3.58
N HIS A 46 -3.62 5.12 3.33
CA HIS A 46 -2.56 4.86 4.29
C HIS A 46 -1.66 6.08 4.53
N ARG A 47 -1.36 6.86 3.49
CA ARG A 47 -0.61 8.12 3.64
C ARG A 47 -1.38 9.14 4.48
N LEU A 48 -2.66 9.35 4.17
CA LEU A 48 -3.55 10.24 4.92
C LEU A 48 -3.66 9.81 6.39
N LYS A 49 -3.80 8.50 6.63
CA LYS A 49 -3.89 7.94 7.98
C LYS A 49 -2.58 8.07 8.74
N SER A 50 -1.44 7.82 8.10
CA SER A 50 -0.10 7.94 8.72
C SER A 50 0.17 9.37 9.19
N THR A 51 -0.22 10.39 8.41
CA THR A 51 -0.16 11.80 8.84
C THR A 51 -1.05 12.14 10.04
N SER A 52 -2.06 11.33 10.35
CA SER A 52 -2.95 11.56 11.50
C SER A 52 -2.55 10.79 12.77
N VAL A 53 -1.70 9.76 12.69
CA VAL A 53 -1.19 9.03 13.88
C VAL A 53 0.22 9.43 14.31
N GLU A 54 0.92 10.27 13.56
CA GLU A 54 2.26 10.75 13.90
C GLU A 54 2.25 11.96 14.86
N ASN A 55 1.29 11.98 15.80
CA ASN A 55 1.26 12.95 16.90
C ASN A 55 0.83 12.34 18.24
N LEU A 56 1.20 11.08 18.50
CA LEU A 56 1.21 10.55 19.86
C LEU A 56 2.65 10.24 20.28
N PRO A 57 3.36 11.19 20.94
CA PRO A 57 4.58 10.85 21.64
C PRO A 57 4.21 9.90 22.79
N ASN A 58 4.48 8.61 22.61
CA ASN A 58 4.46 7.65 23.71
C ASN A 58 5.76 7.82 24.50
N THR A 59 5.80 8.82 25.38
CA THR A 59 6.79 8.88 26.46
C THR A 59 6.29 7.94 27.57
N ALA A 60 6.89 6.75 27.66
CA ALA A 60 6.79 5.89 28.83
C ALA A 60 7.87 6.27 29.84
#